data_AF-A0A4Q9FGZ4-F1
#
_entry.id   AF-A0A4Q9FGZ4-F1
#
_cell.length_a   1.000
_cell.length_b   1.000
_cell.length_c   1.000
_cell.angle_alpha   90.00
_cell.angle_beta   90.00
_cell.angle_gamma   90.00
#
_symmetry.space_group_name_H-M   'P 1'
#
loop_
_entity.id
_entity.type
_entity.pdbx_description
1 polymer ?
#
loop_
_entity_poly.entity_id
_entity_poly.type
_entity_poly.pdbx_seq_one_letter_code
_entity_poly.pdbx_strand_id
1 'polypeptide(L)'
;MKRITKLSLLSLGLLFFGCNIEKLEQSQTQSQVLSEKKTPEKNKDFDVSESDNSSSTDLEDNCYTTRLIAGQHYDIGTVTIDVEGDILTVTYTTNGDWVLNATHLHVSSCEEDGFPVTGANNPKIGHFDYASEHEESTTQVIYTIDIGEITGELCFAAHAEAGGPSEETAWAEGEGFGGNSWAMYFVADLTDCDDEDTPPTYG
;
A
#
# COMPACT_ATOMS: atom_id res chain seq x y z
N MET A 1 -29.30 12.19 -56.74
CA MET A 1 -29.09 10.83 -57.30
C MET A 1 -28.22 10.91 -58.55
N LYS A 2 -26.99 10.41 -58.47
CA LYS A 2 -26.25 9.70 -59.53
C LYS A 2 -24.89 9.32 -58.95
N ARG A 3 -24.70 8.02 -58.76
CA ARG A 3 -23.47 7.40 -58.26
C ARG A 3 -22.49 7.28 -59.41
N ILE A 4 -21.22 7.62 -59.20
CA ILE A 4 -20.14 7.22 -60.11
C ILE A 4 -19.05 6.58 -59.28
N THR A 5 -19.00 5.26 -59.42
CA THR A 5 -18.01 4.32 -58.93
C THR A 5 -16.68 4.61 -59.63
N LYS A 6 -15.56 4.68 -58.88
CA LYS A 6 -14.24 4.39 -59.44
C LYS A 6 -13.60 3.24 -58.67
N LEU A 7 -13.26 2.25 -59.48
CA LEU A 7 -12.72 0.94 -59.20
C LEU A 7 -11.19 1.01 -59.34
N SER A 8 -10.51 0.17 -58.55
CA SER A 8 -9.17 -0.38 -58.81
C SER A 8 -7.95 0.52 -58.49
N LEU A 9 -7.12 0.09 -57.54
CA LEU A 9 -6.00 -0.80 -57.87
C LEU A 9 -5.39 -1.42 -56.60
N LEU A 10 -5.24 -2.74 -56.71
CA LEU A 10 -4.61 -3.67 -55.81
C LEU A 10 -3.11 -3.36 -55.71
N SER A 11 -2.56 -3.23 -54.51
CA SER A 11 -1.13 -3.31 -54.26
C SER A 11 -0.90 -4.25 -53.09
N LEU A 12 -0.45 -5.44 -53.46
CA LEU A 12 -0.04 -6.54 -52.59
C LEU A 12 1.44 -6.29 -52.24
N GLY A 13 1.75 -6.19 -50.95
CA GLY A 13 3.11 -6.14 -50.44
C GLY A 13 3.19 -6.93 -49.14
N LEU A 14 3.53 -8.22 -49.25
CA LEU A 14 3.81 -9.11 -48.13
C LEU A 14 5.21 -8.82 -47.55
N LEU A 15 5.24 -8.75 -46.21
CA LEU A 15 6.21 -9.27 -45.24
C LEU A 15 7.71 -9.15 -45.53
N PHE A 16 8.48 -8.63 -44.57
CA PHE A 16 9.52 -9.42 -43.89
C PHE A 16 9.82 -8.84 -42.49
N PHE A 17 9.89 -9.75 -41.52
CA PHE A 17 10.37 -9.56 -40.15
C PHE A 17 11.82 -9.07 -40.12
N GLY A 18 12.13 -8.24 -39.14
CA GLY A 18 13.50 -7.85 -38.80
C GLY A 18 13.61 -7.45 -37.33
N CYS A 19 13.55 -8.43 -36.43
CA CYS A 19 14.03 -8.28 -35.06
C CYS A 19 15.55 -8.10 -35.11
N ASN A 20 16.06 -6.94 -34.69
CA ASN A 20 17.46 -6.85 -34.27
C ASN A 20 17.54 -7.41 -32.85
N ILE A 21 17.93 -8.68 -32.76
CA ILE A 21 18.49 -9.27 -31.54
C ILE A 21 20.00 -9.02 -31.64
N GLU A 22 20.49 -7.98 -30.97
CA GLU A 22 21.92 -7.91 -30.68
C GLU A 22 22.21 -8.85 -29.51
N LYS A 23 22.79 -9.99 -29.87
CA LYS A 23 23.46 -10.92 -28.98
C LYS A 23 24.80 -10.29 -28.60
N LEU A 24 24.94 -9.78 -27.38
CA LEU A 24 26.26 -9.56 -26.78
C LEU A 24 26.57 -10.73 -25.86
N GLU A 25 27.48 -11.58 -26.33
CA GLU A 25 28.11 -12.62 -25.54
C GLU A 25 29.05 -12.02 -24.49
N GLN A 26 28.89 -12.60 -23.32
CA GLN A 26 29.65 -12.46 -22.09
C GLN A 26 31.12 -12.86 -22.30
N SER A 27 32.05 -12.08 -21.73
CA SER A 27 33.30 -12.62 -21.20
C SER A 27 33.73 -11.84 -19.96
N GLN A 28 34.00 -12.61 -18.92
CA GLN A 28 34.35 -12.25 -17.55
C GLN A 28 35.68 -11.48 -17.54
N THR A 29 36.00 -10.58 -16.60
CA THR A 29 36.43 -10.93 -15.23
C THR A 29 36.71 -9.65 -14.42
N GLN A 30 36.00 -9.52 -13.29
CA GLN A 30 36.46 -9.03 -11.98
C GLN A 30 37.17 -7.66 -11.85
N SER A 31 36.45 -6.68 -11.31
CA SER A 31 36.95 -5.82 -10.24
C SER A 31 35.77 -5.32 -9.42
N GLN A 32 35.84 -5.54 -8.12
CA GLN A 32 34.78 -5.31 -7.17
C GLN A 32 34.74 -3.83 -6.81
N VAL A 33 33.63 -3.17 -7.07
CA VAL A 33 33.27 -1.91 -6.41
C VAL A 33 31.81 -2.03 -6.02
N LEU A 34 31.63 -2.23 -4.73
CA LEU A 34 30.40 -2.14 -3.97
C LEU A 34 29.67 -0.84 -4.36
N SER A 35 28.52 -0.95 -5.02
CA SER A 35 27.59 0.16 -5.16
C SER A 35 26.44 -0.12 -4.21
N GLU A 36 26.58 0.41 -3.00
CA GLU A 36 25.48 0.58 -2.05
C GLU A 36 24.30 1.22 -2.79
N LYS A 37 23.21 0.46 -2.99
CA LYS A 37 21.92 1.04 -3.36
C LYS A 37 21.48 1.81 -2.13
N LYS A 38 21.71 3.12 -2.18
CA LYS A 38 21.41 4.11 -1.15
C LYS A 38 19.92 4.06 -0.77
N THR A 39 19.61 3.26 0.23
CA THR A 39 18.43 3.40 1.09
C THR A 39 18.45 4.80 1.68
N PRO A 40 17.36 5.57 1.64
CA PRO A 40 17.22 6.70 2.55
C PRO A 40 16.97 6.13 3.95
N GLU A 41 18.04 5.93 4.73
CA GLU A 41 17.92 5.71 6.17
C GLU A 41 17.18 6.91 6.79
N LYS A 42 16.00 6.63 7.35
CA LYS A 42 15.40 7.45 8.40
C LYS A 42 15.11 6.49 9.55
N ASN A 43 16.02 6.47 10.52
CA ASN A 43 15.96 5.63 11.72
C ASN A 43 14.63 5.81 12.48
N LYS A 44 13.71 4.88 12.28
CA LYS A 44 12.72 4.43 13.26
C LYS A 44 12.81 2.90 13.26
N ASP A 45 13.01 2.29 14.42
CA ASP A 45 13.09 0.83 14.56
C ASP A 45 11.72 0.26 14.26
N PHE A 46 11.61 -0.56 13.22
CA PHE A 46 10.34 -0.98 12.67
C PHE A 46 10.53 -2.26 11.83
N ASP A 47 9.65 -3.24 12.04
CA ASP A 47 9.71 -4.56 11.38
C ASP A 47 8.53 -4.72 10.42
N VAL A 48 8.83 -5.15 9.19
CA VAL A 48 7.83 -5.53 8.18
C VAL A 48 7.85 -7.03 8.01
N SER A 49 6.68 -7.67 8.07
CA SER A 49 6.53 -9.06 7.67
C SER A 49 5.43 -9.25 6.63
N GLU A 50 5.58 -10.27 5.80
CA GLU A 50 4.66 -10.61 4.71
C GLU A 50 4.17 -12.05 4.87
N SER A 51 2.88 -12.29 4.57
CA SER A 51 2.28 -13.62 4.66
C SER A 51 1.24 -13.89 3.57
N ASP A 52 1.28 -15.11 3.03
CA ASP A 52 0.25 -15.65 2.14
C ASP A 52 -0.88 -16.22 3.00
N ASN A 53 -1.90 -15.42 3.31
CA ASN A 53 -2.92 -15.85 4.27
C ASN A 53 -3.86 -16.89 3.64
N SER A 54 -3.67 -18.16 4.00
CA SER A 54 -4.67 -19.22 3.87
C SER A 54 -4.89 -19.91 5.22
N SER A 55 -5.44 -19.19 6.21
CA SER A 55 -6.16 -19.85 7.29
C SER A 55 -7.16 -18.90 7.95
N SER A 56 -8.43 -19.27 7.83
CA SER A 56 -9.52 -18.82 8.70
C SER A 56 -9.17 -19.14 10.15
N THR A 57 -9.06 -18.10 10.98
CA THR A 57 -8.84 -18.20 12.42
C THR A 57 -9.70 -17.18 13.12
N ASP A 58 -10.10 -17.53 14.34
CA ASP A 58 -11.11 -16.89 15.18
C ASP A 58 -10.98 -15.35 15.23
N LEU A 59 -12.13 -14.67 15.31
CA LEU A 59 -12.22 -13.22 15.39
C LEU A 59 -11.60 -12.74 16.71
N GLU A 60 -10.27 -12.55 16.72
CA GLU A 60 -9.67 -11.49 17.51
C GLU A 60 -10.22 -10.18 16.92
N ASP A 61 -11.07 -9.52 17.70
CA ASP A 61 -11.64 -8.23 17.33
C ASP A 61 -10.50 -7.22 17.31
N ASN A 62 -9.91 -6.97 16.13
CA ASN A 62 -8.85 -5.98 15.98
C ASN A 62 -9.33 -4.64 16.54
N CYS A 63 -8.45 -3.90 17.24
CA CYS A 63 -8.83 -2.66 17.91
C CYS A 63 -9.51 -1.66 16.96
N TYR A 64 -9.00 -1.54 15.74
CA TYR A 64 -9.68 -0.79 14.68
C TYR A 64 -9.56 -1.51 13.35
N THR A 65 -10.61 -1.45 12.54
CA THR A 65 -10.62 -2.01 11.19
C THR A 65 -11.26 -1.04 10.21
N THR A 66 -10.59 -0.78 9.10
CA THR A 66 -11.17 -0.04 7.96
C THR A 66 -10.90 -0.76 6.64
N ARG A 67 -11.70 -0.45 5.62
CA ARG A 67 -11.60 -1.06 4.29
C ARG A 67 -10.41 -0.49 3.53
N LEU A 68 -9.81 -1.29 2.65
CA LEU A 68 -8.79 -0.84 1.71
C LEU A 68 -9.45 -0.64 0.33
N ILE A 69 -9.52 0.61 -0.13
CA ILE A 69 -10.27 1.00 -1.33
C ILE A 69 -9.33 1.30 -2.49
N ALA A 70 -9.34 0.46 -3.52
CA ALA A 70 -8.59 0.66 -4.76
C ALA A 70 -9.39 1.44 -5.81
N GLY A 71 -8.70 2.35 -6.50
CA GLY A 71 -9.27 3.09 -7.64
C GLY A 71 -10.55 3.87 -7.31
N GLN A 72 -10.75 4.28 -6.05
CA GLN A 72 -11.97 4.93 -5.52
C GLN A 72 -13.24 4.06 -5.50
N HIS A 73 -13.18 2.78 -5.86
CA HIS A 73 -14.38 1.99 -6.14
C HIS A 73 -14.34 0.56 -5.60
N TYR A 74 -13.17 -0.08 -5.62
CA TYR A 74 -13.06 -1.49 -5.30
C TYR A 74 -12.65 -1.65 -3.84
N ASP A 75 -13.47 -2.36 -3.08
CA ASP A 75 -13.08 -2.88 -1.78
C ASP A 75 -12.18 -4.10 -2.01
N ILE A 76 -10.90 -3.94 -1.74
CA ILE A 76 -9.87 -4.94 -2.04
C ILE A 76 -9.32 -5.63 -0.79
N GLY A 77 -9.88 -5.32 0.39
CA GLY A 77 -9.32 -5.80 1.65
C GLY A 77 -9.54 -4.85 2.82
N THR A 78 -8.68 -4.96 3.83
CA THR A 78 -8.75 -4.18 5.06
C THR A 78 -7.38 -3.69 5.51
N VAL A 79 -7.39 -2.63 6.31
CA VAL A 79 -6.30 -2.24 7.18
C VAL A 79 -6.80 -2.37 8.63
N THR A 80 -6.09 -3.13 9.44
CA THR A 80 -6.39 -3.30 10.87
C THR A 80 -5.31 -2.67 11.72
N ILE A 81 -5.69 -2.24 12.92
CA ILE A 81 -4.83 -1.63 13.93
C ILE A 81 -5.03 -2.40 15.22
N ASP A 82 -3.92 -2.76 15.85
CA ASP A 82 -3.86 -3.39 17.17
C ASP A 82 -2.73 -2.77 17.99
N VAL A 83 -2.87 -2.80 19.32
CA VAL A 83 -1.87 -2.26 20.24
C VAL A 83 -1.64 -3.26 21.37
N GLU A 84 -0.37 -3.59 21.61
CA GLU A 84 0.07 -4.41 22.74
C GLU A 84 1.16 -3.67 23.52
N GLY A 85 0.77 -2.98 24.59
CA GLY A 85 1.67 -2.08 25.31
C GLY A 85 2.10 -0.90 24.44
N ASP A 86 3.41 -0.72 24.23
CA ASP A 86 3.97 0.37 23.42
C ASP A 86 4.08 0.00 21.92
N ILE A 87 3.59 -1.19 21.53
CA ILE A 87 3.74 -1.72 20.18
C ILE A 87 2.42 -1.61 19.43
N LEU A 88 2.43 -0.81 18.37
CA LEU A 88 1.36 -0.67 17.39
C LEU A 88 1.59 -1.65 16.23
N THR A 89 0.59 -2.47 15.96
CA THR A 89 0.56 -3.37 14.79
C THR A 89 -0.44 -2.84 13.77
N VAL A 90 0.02 -2.57 12.54
CA VAL A 90 -0.82 -2.16 11.40
C VAL A 90 -0.77 -3.21 10.31
N THR A 91 -1.90 -3.86 10.03
CA THR A 91 -1.96 -4.98 9.08
C THR A 91 -2.77 -4.63 7.85
N TYR A 92 -2.14 -4.64 6.68
CA TYR A 92 -2.81 -4.61 5.38
C TYR A 92 -3.14 -6.05 4.99
N THR A 93 -4.38 -6.33 4.61
CA THR A 93 -4.79 -7.65 4.09
C THR A 93 -5.66 -7.44 2.85
N THR A 94 -5.33 -8.09 1.73
CA THR A 94 -6.16 -8.10 0.53
C THR A 94 -7.12 -9.28 0.50
N ASN A 95 -8.16 -9.18 -0.33
CA ASN A 95 -9.12 -10.26 -0.57
C ASN A 95 -9.21 -10.62 -2.06
N GLY A 96 -9.70 -11.84 -2.33
CA GLY A 96 -9.89 -12.32 -3.70
C GLY A 96 -8.57 -12.45 -4.46
N ASP A 97 -8.52 -11.89 -5.67
CA ASP A 97 -7.36 -11.96 -6.56
C ASP A 97 -6.42 -10.72 -6.42
N TRP A 98 -6.67 -9.84 -5.47
CA TRP A 98 -5.87 -8.63 -5.25
C TRP A 98 -4.60 -8.92 -4.47
N VAL A 99 -3.53 -8.23 -4.83
CA VAL A 99 -2.20 -8.34 -4.21
C VAL A 99 -1.63 -6.96 -3.92
N LEU A 100 -0.69 -6.87 -2.98
CA LEU A 100 0.01 -5.66 -2.59
C LEU A 100 1.37 -5.63 -3.29
N ASN A 101 1.61 -4.62 -4.12
CA ASN A 101 2.90 -4.42 -4.79
C ASN A 101 3.82 -3.50 -3.96
N ALA A 102 3.23 -2.51 -3.29
CA ALA A 102 3.93 -1.62 -2.36
C ALA A 102 2.95 -1.04 -1.34
N THR A 103 3.42 -0.72 -0.15
CA THR A 103 2.64 -0.03 0.89
C THR A 103 3.41 1.16 1.45
N HIS A 104 2.65 2.19 1.84
CA HIS A 104 3.16 3.44 2.39
C HIS A 104 2.26 3.86 3.55
N LEU A 105 2.84 4.02 4.73
CA LEU A 105 2.15 4.34 5.97
C LEU A 105 2.79 5.56 6.64
N HIS A 106 1.94 6.49 7.05
CA HIS A 106 2.30 7.57 7.97
C HIS A 106 1.36 7.56 9.17
N VAL A 107 1.94 7.68 10.36
CA VAL A 107 1.22 7.71 11.65
C VAL A 107 1.63 9.00 12.38
N SER A 108 0.64 9.72 12.91
CA SER A 108 0.88 11.00 13.61
C SER A 108 -0.18 11.26 14.66
N SER A 109 0.12 12.14 15.62
CA SER A 109 -0.92 12.81 16.40
C SER A 109 -1.82 13.60 15.43
N CYS A 110 -3.13 13.61 15.66
CA CYS A 110 -4.11 14.31 14.81
C CYS A 110 -4.06 15.84 14.89
N GLU A 111 -2.88 16.41 15.13
CA GLU A 111 -2.64 17.85 15.23
C GLU A 111 -2.54 18.51 13.83
N GLU A 112 -2.65 19.83 13.79
CA GLU A 112 -2.37 20.60 12.57
C GLU A 112 -0.95 20.29 12.07
N ASP A 113 -0.81 20.08 10.76
CA ASP A 113 0.44 19.67 10.09
C ASP A 113 0.97 18.26 10.44
N GLY A 114 0.14 17.37 11.02
CA GLY A 114 0.54 15.99 11.34
C GLY A 114 0.99 15.14 10.13
N PHE A 115 0.49 15.47 8.93
CA PHE A 115 0.83 14.80 7.68
C PHE A 115 1.75 15.62 6.77
N PRO A 116 2.70 14.98 6.07
CA PRO A 116 3.51 15.66 5.06
C PRO A 116 2.68 15.97 3.81
N VAL A 117 2.08 17.17 3.74
CA VAL A 117 1.24 17.60 2.61
C VAL A 117 1.94 18.62 1.69
N THR A 118 1.37 18.77 0.49
CA THR A 118 1.68 19.86 -0.45
C THR A 118 0.89 21.13 -0.11
N GLY A 119 1.22 22.26 -0.74
CA GLY A 119 0.44 23.50 -0.55
C GLY A 119 -1.01 23.43 -1.08
N ALA A 120 -1.38 22.37 -1.80
CA ALA A 120 -2.74 22.08 -2.25
C ALA A 120 -3.38 20.93 -1.43
N ASN A 121 -2.86 20.67 -0.23
CA ASN A 121 -3.31 19.66 0.71
C ASN A 121 -3.31 18.20 0.22
N ASN A 122 -2.56 17.87 -0.83
CA ASN A 122 -2.33 16.46 -1.19
C ASN A 122 -1.19 15.88 -0.33
N PRO A 123 -1.31 14.66 0.21
CA PRO A 123 -0.22 14.01 0.92
C PRO A 123 0.96 13.71 -0.02
N LYS A 124 2.17 13.82 0.51
CA LYS A 124 3.43 13.47 -0.15
C LYS A 124 3.80 12.04 0.24
N ILE A 125 3.25 11.07 -0.48
CA ILE A 125 3.41 9.63 -0.19
C ILE A 125 4.90 9.23 -0.04
N GLY A 126 5.78 9.73 -0.92
CA GLY A 126 7.24 9.47 -0.81
C GLY A 126 7.95 10.11 0.39
N HIS A 127 7.21 10.78 1.28
CA HIS A 127 7.69 11.32 2.56
C HIS A 127 7.05 10.62 3.78
N PHE A 128 6.25 9.57 3.56
CA PHE A 128 5.67 8.78 4.64
C PHE A 128 6.77 8.06 5.42
N ASP A 129 6.56 7.89 6.72
CA ASP A 129 7.58 7.38 7.63
C ASP A 129 7.91 5.91 7.39
N TYR A 130 6.93 5.12 6.93
CA TYR A 130 7.10 3.69 6.68
C TYR A 130 6.67 3.36 5.25
N ALA A 131 7.51 2.64 4.51
CA ALA A 131 7.20 2.23 3.14
C ALA A 131 7.99 0.98 2.76
N SER A 132 7.39 0.09 1.98
CA SER A 132 8.05 -1.10 1.43
C SER A 132 7.50 -1.44 0.05
N GLU A 133 8.37 -2.00 -0.79
CA GLU A 133 7.98 -2.80 -1.97
C GLU A 133 7.80 -4.25 -1.51
N HIS A 134 6.95 -5.02 -2.21
CA HIS A 134 6.60 -6.39 -1.84
C HIS A 134 6.85 -7.36 -2.99
N GLU A 135 7.00 -8.65 -2.64
CA GLU A 135 7.15 -9.70 -3.63
C GLU A 135 5.83 -9.95 -4.39
N GLU A 136 5.94 -10.61 -5.55
CA GLU A 136 4.74 -10.98 -6.31
C GLU A 136 3.81 -11.87 -5.48
N SER A 137 2.51 -11.59 -5.54
CA SER A 137 1.44 -12.32 -4.84
C SER A 137 1.29 -12.03 -3.35
N THR A 138 2.02 -11.06 -2.77
CA THR A 138 1.85 -10.68 -1.36
C THR A 138 0.41 -10.23 -1.08
N THR A 139 -0.27 -10.94 -0.19
CA THR A 139 -1.66 -10.63 0.22
C THR A 139 -1.78 -9.96 1.59
N GLN A 140 -0.71 -9.97 2.37
CA GLN A 140 -0.70 -9.41 3.71
C GLN A 140 0.66 -8.77 4.01
N VAL A 141 0.62 -7.59 4.62
CA VAL A 141 1.79 -6.84 5.06
C VAL A 141 1.51 -6.33 6.47
N ILE A 142 2.40 -6.65 7.40
CA ILE A 142 2.27 -6.28 8.81
C ILE A 142 3.37 -5.28 9.14
N TYR A 143 2.95 -4.18 9.75
CA TYR A 143 3.82 -3.17 10.30
C TYR A 143 3.81 -3.22 11.83
N THR A 144 4.94 -3.57 12.46
CA THR A 144 5.16 -3.48 13.92
C THR A 144 5.97 -2.23 14.33
N ILE A 145 5.31 -1.22 14.90
CA ILE A 145 5.86 0.10 15.25
C ILE A 145 5.91 0.28 16.77
N ASP A 146 7.05 0.64 17.32
CA ASP A 146 7.15 1.18 18.69
C ASP A 146 6.62 2.63 18.71
N ILE A 147 5.47 2.84 19.35
CA ILE A 147 4.83 4.16 19.51
C ILE A 147 5.17 4.80 20.86
N GLY A 148 5.95 4.13 21.72
CA GLY A 148 6.19 4.54 23.10
C GLY A 148 4.89 4.71 23.88
N GLU A 149 4.87 5.66 24.82
CA GLU A 149 3.71 5.91 25.70
C GLU A 149 2.56 6.71 25.02
N ILE A 150 2.46 6.69 23.69
CA ILE A 150 1.40 7.41 22.98
C ILE A 150 0.09 6.65 23.15
N THR A 151 -0.90 7.33 23.73
CA THR A 151 -2.26 6.81 23.96
C THR A 151 -3.29 7.78 23.38
N GLY A 152 -4.48 7.27 23.03
CA GLY A 152 -5.59 8.06 22.47
C GLY A 152 -5.65 8.08 20.94
N GLU A 153 -6.17 9.17 20.38
CA GLU A 153 -6.41 9.31 18.94
C GLU A 153 -5.11 9.45 18.13
N LEU A 154 -4.94 8.54 17.17
CA LEU A 154 -3.91 8.62 16.14
C LEU A 154 -4.52 8.74 14.75
N CYS A 155 -3.81 9.48 13.90
CA CYS A 155 -4.16 9.73 12.52
C CYS A 155 -3.26 8.91 11.60
N PHE A 156 -3.88 8.15 10.69
CA PHE A 156 -3.23 7.19 9.81
C PHE A 156 -3.47 7.52 8.34
N ALA A 157 -2.39 7.61 7.57
CA ALA A 157 -2.45 7.66 6.12
C ALA A 157 -1.86 6.36 5.57
N ALA A 158 -2.74 5.41 5.27
CA ALA A 158 -2.39 4.08 4.80
C ALA A 158 -2.70 3.95 3.30
N HIS A 159 -1.65 3.87 2.49
CA HIS A 159 -1.69 3.84 1.04
C HIS A 159 -1.05 2.56 0.51
N ALA A 160 -1.59 2.01 -0.57
CA ALA A 160 -1.02 0.84 -1.25
C ALA A 160 -1.02 1.02 -2.78
N GLU A 161 -0.04 0.42 -3.43
CA GLU A 161 -0.07 0.09 -4.85
C GLU A 161 -0.54 -1.36 -4.95
N ALA A 162 -1.70 -1.58 -5.59
CA ALA A 162 -2.37 -2.87 -5.64
C ALA A 162 -2.39 -3.43 -7.06
N GLY A 163 -2.13 -4.73 -7.19
CA GLY A 163 -2.17 -5.47 -8.44
C GLY A 163 -3.25 -6.56 -8.44
N GLY A 164 -3.26 -7.38 -9.50
CA GLY A 164 -4.18 -8.51 -9.65
C GLY A 164 -5.12 -8.33 -10.84
N PRO A 165 -6.46 -8.19 -10.66
CA PRO A 165 -7.40 -7.94 -11.75
C PRO A 165 -7.09 -6.68 -12.56
N SER A 166 -6.49 -5.67 -11.92
CA SER A 166 -5.98 -4.43 -12.50
C SER A 166 -4.92 -3.83 -11.59
N GLU A 167 -4.07 -2.96 -12.15
CA GLU A 167 -3.14 -2.14 -11.37
C GLU A 167 -3.85 -0.87 -10.89
N GLU A 168 -3.90 -0.66 -9.58
CA GLU A 168 -4.60 0.46 -8.94
C GLU A 168 -3.78 1.06 -7.79
N THR A 169 -4.13 2.29 -7.41
CA THR A 169 -3.73 2.84 -6.10
C THR A 169 -4.86 2.62 -5.12
N ALA A 170 -4.54 2.36 -3.87
CA ALA A 170 -5.50 2.11 -2.81
C ALA A 170 -5.23 2.95 -1.57
N TRP A 171 -6.30 3.31 -0.86
CA TRP A 171 -6.24 4.00 0.42
C TRP A 171 -7.12 3.27 1.42
N ALA A 172 -6.65 3.18 2.67
CA ALA A 172 -7.55 2.86 3.78
C ALA A 172 -8.69 3.89 3.81
N GLU A 173 -9.92 3.41 3.94
CA GLU A 173 -11.11 4.25 3.92
C GLU A 173 -11.12 5.18 5.14
N GLY A 174 -11.43 6.45 4.89
CA GLY A 174 -11.54 7.46 5.92
C GLY A 174 -11.93 8.82 5.35
N GLU A 175 -11.42 9.87 5.98
CA GLU A 175 -11.64 11.25 5.58
C GLU A 175 -10.70 11.65 4.44
N GLY A 176 -11.21 12.43 3.48
CA GLY A 176 -10.39 12.96 2.41
C GLY A 176 -9.46 14.08 2.91
N PHE A 177 -8.23 14.11 2.42
CA PHE A 177 -7.30 15.22 2.70
C PHE A 177 -7.78 16.59 2.17
N GLY A 178 -8.87 16.68 1.41
CA GLY A 178 -9.41 17.96 0.91
C GLY A 178 -8.55 18.64 -0.16
N GLY A 179 -7.55 17.94 -0.70
CA GLY A 179 -6.75 18.39 -1.84
C GLY A 179 -7.39 18.12 -3.20
N ASN A 180 -6.56 18.07 -4.24
CA ASN A 180 -6.97 17.72 -5.61
C ASN A 180 -6.83 16.22 -5.93
N SER A 181 -6.50 15.39 -4.93
CA SER A 181 -6.50 13.94 -5.01
C SER A 181 -7.64 13.34 -4.19
N TRP A 182 -7.86 12.03 -4.34
CA TRP A 182 -8.81 11.26 -3.55
C TRP A 182 -8.15 10.59 -2.33
N ALA A 183 -6.96 11.04 -1.95
CA ALA A 183 -6.23 10.47 -0.82
C ALA A 183 -7.02 10.61 0.47
N MET A 184 -6.94 9.59 1.32
CA MET A 184 -7.67 9.51 2.57
C MET A 184 -6.73 9.29 3.76
N TYR A 185 -7.17 9.72 4.93
CA TYR A 185 -6.62 9.30 6.22
C TYR A 185 -7.78 8.86 7.11
N PHE A 186 -7.49 8.09 8.15
CA PHE A 186 -8.50 7.76 9.17
C PHE A 186 -7.95 8.03 10.56
N VAL A 187 -8.87 8.16 11.51
CA VAL A 187 -8.58 8.33 12.93
C VAL A 187 -8.94 7.03 13.63
N ALA A 188 -8.04 6.52 14.47
CA ALA A 188 -8.34 5.44 15.39
C ALA A 188 -8.01 5.89 16.81
N ASP A 189 -8.95 5.67 17.74
CA ASP A 189 -8.72 5.90 19.16
C ASP A 189 -8.16 4.63 19.79
N LEU A 190 -6.91 4.69 20.22
CA LEU A 190 -6.22 3.53 20.78
C LEU A 190 -6.71 3.18 22.21
N THR A 191 -7.52 4.02 22.86
CA THR A 191 -8.07 3.65 24.17
C THR A 191 -9.05 2.48 24.08
N ASP A 192 -9.65 2.26 22.91
CA ASP A 192 -10.55 1.13 22.66
C ASP A 192 -9.79 -0.20 22.57
N CYS A 193 -8.45 -0.18 22.46
CA CYS A 193 -7.62 -1.38 22.42
C CYS A 193 -7.34 -1.96 23.82
N ASP A 194 -7.53 -1.16 24.87
CA ASP A 194 -7.09 -1.44 26.26
C ASP A 194 -8.24 -1.94 27.16
N ASP A 195 -9.37 -2.37 26.59
CA ASP A 195 -10.45 -3.00 27.36
C ASP A 195 -9.99 -4.38 27.87
N GLU A 196 -9.17 -4.37 28.92
CA GLU A 196 -8.96 -5.48 29.83
C GLU A 196 -10.35 -5.96 30.25
N ASP A 197 -10.75 -7.11 29.70
CA ASP A 197 -11.90 -7.92 30.11
C ASP A 197 -11.86 -8.11 31.64
N THR A 198 -12.37 -7.15 32.40
CA THR A 198 -12.50 -7.30 33.85
C THR A 198 -13.51 -8.42 34.06
N PRO A 199 -13.10 -9.57 34.64
CA PRO A 199 -14.03 -10.68 34.81
C PRO A 199 -15.18 -10.20 35.71
N PRO A 200 -16.43 -10.55 35.41
CA PRO A 200 -17.56 -10.09 36.20
C PRO A 200 -17.35 -10.50 37.65
N THR A 201 -17.27 -9.49 38.52
CA THR A 201 -17.22 -9.72 39.96
C THR A 201 -18.59 -10.23 40.41
N TYR A 202 -18.70 -11.55 40.53
CA TYR A 202 -19.88 -12.17 41.16
C TYR A 202 -19.86 -11.85 42.65
N GLY A 203 -20.61 -10.82 43.03
CA GLY A 203 -20.97 -10.48 44.41
C GLY A 203 -22.19 -11.25 44.92
#